data_AF-A0A810N2P4-F1
#
_entry.id   AF-A0A810N2P4-F1
#
_cell.length_a   1.000
_cell.length_b   1.000
_cell.length_c   1.000
_cell.angle_alpha   90.00
_cell.angle_beta   90.00
_cell.angle_gamma   90.00
#
_symmetry.space_group_name_H-M   'P 1'
#
loop_
_entity.id
_entity.type
_entity.pdbx_description
1 polymer ?
#
loop_
_entity_poly.entity_id
_entity_poly.type
_entity_poly.pdbx_seq_one_letter_code
_entity_poly.pdbx_strand_id
1 'polypeptide(L)'
;MVTLPGYLDGYQPPVDASVLVDATAWLDDPVFWPALLWSVGGSPTAVEGFDVDPADVDAMLSEMHRPDRWPGGVAAPRRRTPGASGVA
;
A
#
# COMPACT_ATOMS: atom_id res chain seq x y z
N MET A 1 -19.65 13.06 -9.71
CA MET A 1 -19.07 12.22 -8.65
C MET A 1 -19.85 12.52 -7.38
N VAL A 2 -20.65 11.57 -6.90
CA VAL A 2 -21.54 11.77 -5.73
C VAL A 2 -20.81 11.26 -4.50
N THR A 3 -20.58 12.15 -3.53
CA THR A 3 -20.06 11.79 -2.21
C THR A 3 -21.26 11.69 -1.27
N LEU A 4 -21.53 10.50 -0.73
CA LEU A 4 -22.62 10.27 0.22
C LEU A 4 -22.23 10.88 1.58
N PRO A 5 -22.97 11.88 2.10
CA PRO A 5 -22.69 12.43 3.42
C PRO A 5 -22.79 11.32 4.47
N GLY A 6 -21.75 11.19 5.32
CA GLY A 6 -21.71 10.19 6.39
C GLY A 6 -21.26 8.78 5.99
N TYR A 7 -20.92 8.53 4.71
CA TYR A 7 -20.49 7.19 4.25
C TYR A 7 -19.24 6.65 4.96
N LEU A 8 -18.38 7.55 5.45
CA LEU A 8 -17.18 7.22 6.21
C LEU A 8 -17.25 7.66 7.68
N ASP A 9 -18.36 8.29 8.11
CA ASP A 9 -18.49 8.72 9.50
C ASP A 9 -18.57 7.49 10.40
N GLY A 10 -17.52 7.28 11.21
CA GLY A 10 -17.40 6.12 12.09
C GLY A 10 -16.87 4.85 11.42
N TYR A 11 -16.48 4.89 10.13
CA TYR A 11 -15.77 3.77 9.51
C TYR A 11 -14.34 3.70 10.07
N GLN A 12 -14.16 2.83 11.06
CA GLN A 12 -12.86 2.47 11.59
C GLN A 12 -12.53 1.08 11.05
N PRO A 13 -11.79 0.96 9.93
CA PRO A 13 -11.42 -0.35 9.41
C PRO A 13 -10.68 -1.11 10.52
N PRO A 14 -10.91 -2.43 10.66
CA PRO A 14 -10.12 -3.23 11.57
C PRO A 14 -8.67 -3.21 11.07
N VAL A 15 -7.86 -2.32 11.64
CA VAL A 15 -6.44 -2.24 11.38
C VAL A 15 -5.78 -3.23 12.33
N ASP A 16 -5.34 -4.35 11.78
CA ASP A 16 -4.46 -5.24 12.52
C ASP A 16 -3.08 -4.57 12.62
N ALA A 17 -2.80 -3.97 13.78
CA ALA A 17 -1.54 -3.30 14.05
C ALA A 17 -0.33 -4.24 13.89
N SER A 18 -0.53 -5.56 13.95
CA SER A 18 0.54 -6.54 13.69
C SER A 18 0.98 -6.59 12.22
N VAL A 19 0.20 -6.03 11.31
CA VAL A 19 0.48 -5.97 9.86
C VAL A 19 1.12 -4.64 9.47
N LEU A 20 1.08 -3.63 10.35
CA LEU A 20 1.70 -2.34 10.09
C LEU A 20 3.22 -2.45 10.27
N VAL A 21 3.94 -2.30 9.18
CA VAL A 21 5.40 -2.19 9.23
C VAL A 21 5.76 -0.72 9.42
N ASP A 22 6.58 -0.44 10.43
CA ASP A 22 7.20 0.87 10.56
C ASP A 22 8.23 1.07 9.44
N ALA A 23 7.88 1.94 8.50
CA ALA A 23 8.71 2.27 7.35
C ALA A 23 9.49 3.59 7.55
N THR A 24 9.50 4.19 8.75
CA THR A 24 10.22 5.46 8.97
C THR A 24 11.71 5.35 8.68
N ALA A 25 12.31 4.18 8.85
CA ALA A 25 13.71 3.93 8.48
C ALA A 25 13.99 4.12 6.97
N TRP A 26 12.98 4.05 6.10
CA TRP A 26 13.15 4.31 4.67
C TRP A 26 13.40 5.79 4.36
N LEU A 27 13.02 6.70 5.27
CA LEU A 27 13.27 8.14 5.07
C LEU A 27 14.75 8.49 5.03
N ASP A 28 15.58 7.65 5.66
CA ASP A 28 17.04 7.77 5.68
C ASP A 28 17.70 7.06 4.48
N ASP A 29 16.93 6.30 3.69
CA ASP A 29 17.43 5.64 2.48
C ASP A 29 17.48 6.66 1.32
N PRO A 30 18.66 6.87 0.69
CA PRO A 30 18.79 7.81 -0.42
C PRO A 30 17.92 7.47 -1.63
N VAL A 31 17.49 6.21 -1.78
CA VAL A 31 16.65 5.72 -2.89
C VAL A 31 15.16 5.96 -2.65
N PHE A 32 14.74 6.19 -1.39
CA PHE A 32 13.33 6.33 -1.04
C PHE A 32 12.65 7.52 -1.73
N TRP A 33 13.24 8.71 -1.63
CA TRP A 33 12.67 9.93 -2.22
C TRP A 33 12.51 9.87 -3.75
N PRO A 34 13.53 9.45 -4.53
CA PRO A 34 13.35 9.29 -5.97
C PRO A 34 12.30 8.22 -6.32
N ALA A 35 12.24 7.11 -5.59
CA ALA A 35 11.21 6.08 -5.79
C ALA A 35 9.79 6.62 -5.51
N LEU A 36 9.61 7.36 -4.42
CA LEU A 36 8.34 7.99 -4.06
C LEU A 36 7.90 9.02 -5.12
N LEU A 37 8.82 9.88 -5.55
CA LEU A 37 8.54 10.91 -6.56
C LEU A 37 8.26 10.33 -7.94
N TRP A 38 8.89 9.21 -8.27
CA TRP A 38 8.58 8.45 -9.49
C TRP A 38 7.18 7.84 -9.43
N SER A 39 6.86 7.12 -8.35
CA SER A 39 5.60 6.36 -8.23
C SER A 39 4.38 7.23 -7.95
N VAL A 40 4.46 8.08 -6.93
CA VAL A 40 3.33 8.90 -6.46
C VAL A 40 3.36 10.27 -7.11
N GLY A 41 4.55 10.85 -7.25
CA GLY A 41 4.74 12.17 -7.86
C GLY A 41 4.63 12.17 -9.38
N GLY A 42 4.70 11.00 -10.04
CA GLY A 42 4.69 10.89 -11.50
C GLY A 42 5.85 11.61 -12.17
N SER A 43 6.99 11.74 -11.48
CA SER A 43 8.17 12.46 -11.97
C SER A 43 9.24 11.49 -12.49
N PRO A 44 9.25 11.18 -13.81
CA PRO A 44 10.22 10.25 -14.39
C PRO A 44 11.66 10.79 -14.35
N THR A 45 11.86 12.10 -14.17
CA THR A 45 13.21 12.67 -14.06
C THR A 45 13.78 12.59 -12.64
N ALA A 46 13.03 12.06 -11.66
CA ALA A 46 13.49 11.96 -10.28
C ALA A 46 14.70 11.03 -10.12
N VAL A 47 14.77 9.95 -10.90
CA VAL A 47 15.90 9.00 -10.87
C VAL A 47 17.19 9.70 -11.31
N GLU A 48 17.14 10.46 -12.40
CA GLU A 48 18.27 11.24 -12.90
C GLU A 48 18.61 12.42 -11.97
N GLY A 49 17.60 13.11 -11.44
CA GLY A 49 17.80 14.28 -10.57
C GLY A 49 18.42 13.97 -9.21
N PHE A 50 18.27 12.73 -8.73
CA PHE A 50 18.88 12.24 -7.49
C PHE A 50 20.17 11.45 -7.72
N ASP A 51 20.59 11.25 -8.97
CA ASP A 51 21.79 10.47 -9.34
C ASP A 51 21.79 9.06 -8.73
N VAL A 52 20.63 8.38 -8.79
CA VAL A 52 20.44 7.03 -8.25
C VAL A 52 20.30 6.00 -9.36
N ASP A 53 20.74 4.77 -9.10
CA ASP A 53 20.59 3.66 -10.06
C ASP A 53 19.09 3.34 -10.25
N PRO A 54 18.59 3.32 -11.50
CA PRO A 54 17.22 2.88 -11.78
C PRO A 54 16.87 1.50 -11.22
N ALA A 55 17.84 0.58 -11.12
CA ALA A 55 17.64 -0.76 -10.57
C ALA A 55 17.35 -0.73 -9.06
N ASP A 56 18.02 0.15 -8.32
CA ASP A 56 17.78 0.33 -6.88
C ASP A 56 16.40 0.94 -6.64
N VAL A 57 15.98 1.86 -7.50
CA VAL A 57 14.64 2.45 -7.47
C VAL A 57 13.57 1.40 -7.73
N ASP A 58 13.75 0.51 -8.71
CA ASP A 58 12.81 -0.59 -8.99
C ASP A 58 12.68 -1.57 -7.82
N ALA A 59 13.80 -1.86 -7.14
CA ALA A 59 13.81 -2.68 -5.94
C ALA A 59 13.03 -2.02 -4.78
N MET A 60 13.24 -0.72 -4.56
CA MET A 60 12.49 0.07 -3.56
C MET A 60 11.00 0.11 -3.90
N LEU A 61 10.63 0.33 -5.17
CA LEU A 61 9.25 0.33 -5.61
C LEU A 61 8.55 -1.02 -5.41
N SER A 62 9.27 -2.12 -5.66
CA SER A 62 8.76 -3.46 -5.41
C SER A 62 8.44 -3.67 -3.93
N GLU A 63 9.30 -3.18 -3.05
CA GLU A 63 9.10 -3.24 -1.59
C GLU A 63 7.97 -2.31 -1.12
N MET A 64 7.88 -1.10 -1.68
CA MET A 64 6.79 -0.14 -1.40
C MET A 64 5.41 -0.66 -1.83
N HIS A 65 5.31 -1.47 -2.86
CA HIS A 65 4.02 -2.01 -3.33
C HIS A 65 3.61 -3.32 -2.65
N ARG A 66 4.35 -3.77 -1.63
CA ARG A 66 4.04 -5.01 -0.92
C ARG A 66 2.70 -4.94 -0.18
N PRO A 67 1.69 -5.72 -0.60
CA PRO A 67 0.35 -5.61 -0.03
C PRO A 67 0.30 -6.09 1.42
N ASP A 68 1.23 -6.95 1.84
CA ASP A 68 1.37 -7.44 3.21
C ASP A 68 1.90 -6.41 4.21
N ARG A 69 2.25 -5.18 3.77
CA ARG A 69 2.85 -4.14 4.63
C ARG A 69 1.99 -2.90 4.84
N TRP A 70 0.82 -2.83 4.20
CA TRP A 70 -0.07 -1.67 4.28
C TRP A 70 -1.44 -2.03 4.86
N PRO A 71 -2.08 -1.11 5.60
CA PRO A 71 -3.44 -1.27 6.08
C PRO A 71 -4.41 -1.30 4.88
N GLY A 72 -4.71 -2.52 4.41
CA GLY A 72 -5.63 -2.76 3.29
C GLY A 72 -5.15 -3.82 2.28
N GLY A 73 -3.88 -4.24 2.31
CA GLY A 73 -3.36 -5.21 1.35
C GLY A 73 -3.38 -6.67 1.83
N VAL A 74 -3.93 -6.96 3.01
CA VAL A 74 -4.29 -8.34 3.37
C VAL A 74 -5.40 -8.79 2.43
N ALA A 75 -5.07 -9.68 1.49
CA ALA A 75 -6.07 -10.51 0.84
C ALA A 75 -6.75 -11.35 1.92
N ALA A 76 -7.87 -10.87 2.45
CA ALA A 76 -8.65 -11.58 3.44
C ALA A 76 -8.89 -13.01 2.90
N PRO A 77 -8.55 -14.08 3.64
CA PRO A 77 -8.89 -15.42 3.21
C PRO A 77 -10.40 -15.48 3.07
N ARG A 78 -10.90 -15.69 1.84
CA ARG A 78 -12.33 -15.93 1.58
C ARG A 78 -12.72 -17.14 2.42
N ARG A 79 -13.33 -16.92 3.58
CA ARG A 79 -14.02 -17.98 4.30
C ARG A 79 -15.11 -18.47 3.36
N ARG A 80 -14.91 -19.66 2.77
CA ARG A 80 -16.03 -20.44 2.22
C ARG A 80 -16.97 -20.67 3.39
N THR A 81 -18.06 -19.93 3.45
CA THR A 81 -19.24 -20.35 4.20
C THR A 81 -19.69 -21.67 3.57
N PRO A 82 -19.73 -22.79 4.32
CA PRO A 82 -20.41 -23.98 3.85
C PRO A 82 -21.87 -23.59 3.59
N GLY A 83 -22.37 -23.92 2.41
CA GLY A 83 -23.68 -23.50 1.94
C GLY A 83 -24.78 -23.83 2.94
N ALA A 84 -25.46 -22.79 3.43
CA ALA A 84 -26.82 -22.91 3.91
C ALA A 84 -27.74 -22.84 2.68
N SER A 85 -28.08 -23.98 2.10
CA SER A 85 -29.28 -24.13 1.29
C SER A 85 -29.68 -25.60 1.20
N GLY A 86 -30.86 -25.86 1.74
CA GLY A 86 -31.52 -27.17 1.78
C GLY A 86 -32.65 -27.13 2.79
N VAL A 87 -33.61 -26.23 2.58
CA VAL A 87 -34.96 -26.29 3.18
C VAL A 87 -35.80 -27.22 2.31
N ALA A 88 -36.71 -27.93 2.99
CA ALA A 88 -37.82 -28.78 2.52
C ALA A 88 -37.57 -30.29 2.62
#